data_AF-A0A2E7EXI6-F1
#
_entry.id   AF-A0A2E7EXI6-F1
#
_cell.length_a   1.000
_cell.length_b   1.000
_cell.length_c   1.000
_cell.angle_alpha   90.00
_cell.angle_beta   90.00
_cell.angle_gamma   90.00
#
_symmetry.space_group_name_H-M   'P 1'
#
loop_
_entity.id
_entity.type
_entity.pdbx_description
1 polymer ?
#
loop_
_entity_poly.entity_id
_entity_poly.type
_entity_poly.pdbx_seq_one_letter_code
_entity_poly.pdbx_strand_id
1 'polypeptide(L)'
;MASIRPSQLAIMLTGAGIPLLLIIAWLAPALWVVSFAGITAIVLLISIDAMAARSSRALNVETNVPPVFFVGTGNPFALKISDPKRDYLPSIHVRPEFNEAVVQPETVMLSADGLAEFELHMLRRGEARLDGLWMRWSGPLGLAWKQMRLPAELARPINPDIRTLQSDALRWIAREADFGIMAQFDRGDGSEFDAMREFVPGMDRRSVDWKASARHMALMAKEYRTERNHNIVLAYDTGRLMCEPLGDISRLDHAVHAGMLLAYASLRGGDRVGVYGFDTQPRVMTGLVRGNAAFGKLQSEMAHLSYSTLDANYTLGLTRLSAGLNRRSLIVLFTDFIDTAQAELMVENAARLAKRHLVVFAVFKDEDLEALAVKEPETPEDVTRAVIADNLIQERRTVIKRLSRLGIDVLEAPAHQFSSALLNRYLTILQQERI
;
A
#
# COMPACT_ATOMS: atom_id res chain seq x y z
N MET A 1 0.24 -19.42 -30.69
CA MET A 1 0.03 -18.94 -32.08
C MET A 1 -0.90 -17.75 -32.05
N ALA A 2 -0.74 -16.78 -32.96
CA ALA A 2 -1.67 -15.64 -33.04
C ALA A 2 -3.03 -16.11 -33.55
N SER A 3 -4.11 -15.76 -32.84
CA SER A 3 -5.48 -15.96 -33.30
C SER A 3 -5.90 -14.80 -34.20
N ILE A 4 -6.73 -15.08 -35.21
CA ILE A 4 -7.28 -14.07 -36.12
C ILE A 4 -8.73 -13.80 -35.72
N ARG A 5 -9.11 -12.53 -35.62
CA ARG A 5 -10.48 -12.09 -35.30
C ARG A 5 -10.95 -11.04 -36.30
N PRO A 6 -12.23 -11.06 -36.73
CA PRO A 6 -12.77 -10.01 -37.60
C PRO A 6 -12.80 -8.68 -36.85
N SER A 7 -12.53 -7.58 -37.55
CA SER A 7 -12.70 -6.22 -37.01
C SER A 7 -14.16 -5.80 -36.97
N GLN A 8 -14.48 -4.72 -36.25
CA GLN A 8 -15.83 -4.12 -36.30
C GLN A 8 -16.23 -3.75 -37.74
N LEU A 9 -15.28 -3.28 -38.55
CA LEU A 9 -15.53 -2.94 -39.95
C LEU A 9 -15.84 -4.19 -40.78
N ALA A 10 -15.12 -5.30 -40.58
CA ALA A 10 -15.45 -6.56 -41.22
C ALA A 10 -16.81 -7.11 -40.76
N ILE A 11 -17.16 -6.96 -39.47
CA ILE A 11 -18.49 -7.36 -38.96
C ILE A 11 -19.59 -6.51 -39.60
N MET A 12 -19.42 -5.18 -39.69
CA MET A 12 -20.39 -4.31 -40.38
C MET A 12 -20.50 -4.65 -41.87
N LEU A 13 -19.36 -4.87 -42.53
CA LEU A 13 -19.31 -5.13 -43.97
C LEU A 13 -19.91 -6.49 -44.33
N THR A 14 -19.72 -7.50 -43.49
CA THR A 14 -20.41 -8.80 -43.62
C THR A 14 -21.89 -8.70 -43.22
N GLY A 15 -22.20 -8.07 -42.09
CA GLY A 15 -23.55 -7.98 -41.53
C GLY A 15 -24.53 -7.12 -42.32
N ALA A 16 -24.06 -6.04 -42.96
CA ALA A 16 -24.88 -5.23 -43.88
C ALA A 16 -24.71 -5.67 -45.34
N GLY A 17 -23.48 -6.00 -45.75
CA GLY A 17 -23.19 -6.31 -47.15
C GLY A 17 -23.77 -7.64 -47.61
N ILE A 18 -23.65 -8.71 -46.82
CA ILE A 18 -24.16 -10.04 -47.24
C ILE A 18 -25.68 -10.05 -47.36
N PRO A 19 -26.47 -9.54 -46.40
CA PRO A 19 -27.93 -9.49 -46.55
C PRO A 19 -28.37 -8.64 -47.74
N LEU A 20 -27.74 -7.49 -47.98
CA LEU A 20 -28.05 -6.65 -49.14
C LEU A 20 -27.81 -7.39 -50.46
N LEU A 21 -26.68 -8.09 -50.58
CA LEU A 21 -26.36 -8.91 -51.76
C LEU A 21 -27.33 -10.08 -51.94
N LEU A 22 -27.77 -10.71 -50.85
CA LEU A 22 -28.79 -11.77 -50.89
C LEU A 22 -30.17 -11.23 -51.31
N ILE A 23 -30.57 -10.05 -50.82
CA ILE A 23 -31.81 -9.38 -51.23
C ILE A 23 -31.77 -9.04 -52.72
N ILE A 24 -30.64 -8.56 -53.25
CA ILE A 24 -30.45 -8.30 -54.67
C ILE A 24 -30.60 -9.59 -55.49
N ALA A 25 -30.01 -10.71 -55.04
CA ALA A 25 -30.15 -12.00 -55.71
C ALA A 25 -31.60 -12.52 -55.70
N TRP A 26 -32.36 -12.24 -54.64
CA TRP A 26 -33.75 -12.63 -54.52
C TRP A 26 -34.70 -11.78 -55.39
N LEU A 27 -34.52 -10.46 -55.40
CA LEU A 27 -35.34 -9.52 -56.18
C LEU A 27 -35.05 -9.59 -57.68
N ALA A 28 -33.80 -9.88 -58.06
CA ALA A 28 -33.36 -9.96 -59.45
C ALA A 28 -32.53 -11.23 -59.66
N PRO A 29 -33.16 -12.39 -59.94
CA PRO A 29 -32.46 -13.67 -60.09
C PRO A 29 -31.35 -13.66 -61.14
N ALA A 30 -31.45 -12.82 -62.18
CA ALA A 30 -30.41 -12.65 -63.19
C ALA A 30 -29.08 -12.11 -62.64
N LEU A 31 -29.09 -11.46 -61.47
CA LEU A 31 -27.91 -10.87 -60.81
C LEU A 31 -27.24 -11.79 -59.78
N TRP A 32 -27.63 -13.07 -59.69
CA TRP A 32 -27.08 -14.01 -58.70
C TRP A 32 -25.54 -14.11 -58.74
N VAL A 33 -24.95 -14.01 -59.94
CA VAL A 33 -23.48 -14.02 -60.14
C VAL A 33 -22.82 -12.82 -59.48
N VAL A 34 -23.45 -11.63 -59.54
CA VAL A 34 -22.95 -10.40 -58.93
C VAL A 34 -22.97 -10.51 -57.41
N SER A 35 -24.06 -11.05 -56.85
CA SER A 35 -24.16 -11.29 -55.41
C SER A 35 -23.14 -12.31 -54.91
N PHE A 36 -22.95 -13.41 -55.63
CA PHE A 36 -21.95 -14.42 -55.29
C PHE A 36 -20.51 -13.86 -55.40
N ALA A 37 -20.22 -13.12 -56.47
CA ALA A 37 -18.94 -12.45 -56.64
C ALA A 37 -18.68 -11.41 -55.53
N GLY A 38 -19.70 -10.64 -55.13
CA GLY A 38 -19.62 -9.67 -54.04
C GLY A 38 -19.31 -10.32 -52.69
N ILE A 39 -20.03 -11.39 -52.31
CA ILE A 39 -19.76 -12.14 -51.08
C ILE A 39 -18.34 -12.72 -51.10
N THR A 40 -17.93 -13.29 -52.24
CA THR A 40 -16.59 -13.84 -52.43
C THR A 40 -15.53 -12.74 -52.27
N ALA A 41 -15.74 -11.57 -52.86
CA ALA A 41 -14.82 -10.43 -52.74
C ALA A 41 -14.68 -9.95 -51.29
N ILE A 42 -15.77 -9.90 -50.51
CA ILE A 42 -15.75 -9.55 -49.08
C ILE A 42 -14.88 -10.52 -48.29
N VAL A 43 -15.11 -11.83 -48.47
CA VAL A 43 -14.33 -12.88 -47.78
C VAL A 43 -12.87 -12.85 -48.21
N LEU A 44 -12.61 -12.63 -49.50
CA LEU A 44 -11.26 -12.51 -50.05
C LEU A 44 -10.52 -11.31 -49.46
N LEU A 45 -11.16 -10.14 -49.37
CA LEU A 45 -10.57 -8.93 -48.78
C LEU A 45 -10.20 -9.13 -47.30
N ILE A 46 -11.08 -9.75 -46.52
CA ILE A 46 -10.80 -10.08 -45.10
C ILE A 46 -9.62 -11.06 -45.01
N SER A 47 -9.58 -12.07 -45.89
CA SER A 47 -8.51 -13.08 -45.91
C SER A 47 -7.17 -12.50 -46.33
N ILE A 48 -7.15 -11.65 -47.37
CA ILE A 48 -5.96 -10.94 -47.83
C ILE A 48 -5.45 -10.02 -46.72
N ASP A 49 -6.34 -9.28 -46.04
CA ASP A 49 -5.95 -8.41 -44.94
C ASP A 49 -5.33 -9.20 -43.78
N ALA A 50 -5.93 -10.34 -43.42
CA ALA A 50 -5.41 -11.23 -42.39
C ALA A 50 -4.03 -11.84 -42.77
N MET A 51 -3.81 -12.17 -44.03
CA MET A 51 -2.52 -12.67 -44.52
C MET A 51 -1.46 -11.56 -44.58
N ALA A 52 -1.85 -10.36 -45.02
CA ALA A 52 -0.98 -9.19 -45.10
C ALA A 52 -0.62 -8.60 -43.73
N ALA A 53 -1.43 -8.86 -42.70
CA ALA A 53 -1.15 -8.45 -41.33
C ALA A 53 0.21 -9.00 -40.86
N ARG A 54 0.96 -8.16 -40.13
CA ARG A 54 2.33 -8.45 -39.70
C ARG A 54 2.46 -9.81 -39.02
N SER A 55 3.53 -10.54 -39.32
CA SER A 55 3.81 -11.82 -38.66
C SER A 55 4.20 -11.58 -37.20
N SER A 56 3.64 -12.39 -36.29
CA SER A 56 3.95 -12.30 -34.86
C SER A 56 5.42 -12.60 -34.55
N ARG A 57 6.13 -13.35 -35.41
CA ARG A 57 7.55 -13.70 -35.24
C ARG A 57 8.50 -12.57 -35.63
N ALA A 58 8.00 -11.53 -36.29
CA ALA A 58 8.81 -10.39 -36.71
C ALA A 58 8.90 -9.30 -35.63
N LEU A 59 7.99 -9.32 -34.65
CA LEU A 59 7.95 -8.33 -33.58
C LEU A 59 8.85 -8.79 -32.43
N ASN A 60 9.82 -7.95 -32.08
CA ASN A 60 10.60 -8.07 -30.85
C ASN A 60 9.93 -7.24 -29.75
N VAL A 61 9.88 -7.79 -28.54
CA VAL A 61 9.26 -7.15 -27.38
C VAL A 61 10.29 -7.07 -26.26
N GLU A 62 10.61 -5.85 -25.86
CA GLU A 62 11.50 -5.56 -24.74
C GLU A 62 10.68 -4.92 -23.62
N THR A 63 10.76 -5.51 -22.43
CA THR A 63 10.06 -5.01 -21.24
C THR A 63 11.04 -4.25 -20.37
N ASN A 64 10.83 -2.94 -20.17
CA ASN A 64 11.59 -2.17 -19.20
C ASN A 64 10.81 -2.12 -17.89
N VAL A 65 11.15 -3.03 -16.98
CA VAL A 65 10.41 -3.21 -15.73
C VAL A 65 11.29 -2.75 -14.57
N PRO A 66 10.79 -1.82 -13.72
CA PRO A 66 11.50 -1.41 -12.52
C PRO A 66 11.93 -2.61 -11.65
N PRO A 67 13.03 -2.48 -10.90
CA PRO A 67 13.51 -3.56 -10.04
C PRO A 67 12.59 -3.82 -8.84
N VAL A 68 11.80 -2.81 -8.43
CA VAL A 68 10.90 -2.85 -7.28
C VAL A 68 9.67 -2.00 -7.60
N PHE A 69 8.51 -2.43 -7.14
CA PHE A 69 7.28 -1.65 -7.15
C PHE A 69 6.87 -1.21 -5.75
N PHE A 70 6.03 -0.18 -5.66
CA PHE A 70 5.55 0.38 -4.40
C PHE A 70 4.03 0.30 -4.26
N VAL A 71 3.55 -0.04 -3.07
CA VAL A 71 2.12 -0.01 -2.72
C VAL A 71 1.63 1.42 -2.59
N GLY A 72 0.39 1.69 -3.05
CA GLY A 72 -0.30 2.96 -2.85
C GLY A 72 0.17 4.12 -3.74
N THR A 73 1.09 3.89 -4.67
CA THR A 73 1.52 4.90 -5.66
C THR A 73 1.53 4.32 -7.08
N GLY A 74 1.45 5.20 -8.07
CA GLY A 74 1.62 4.85 -9.48
C GLY A 74 3.05 4.44 -9.77
N ASN A 75 3.22 3.27 -10.40
CA ASN A 75 4.52 2.74 -10.78
C ASN A 75 4.66 2.74 -12.31
N PRO A 76 5.69 3.40 -12.87
CA PRO A 76 5.87 3.44 -14.31
C PRO A 76 6.29 2.06 -14.83
N PHE A 77 5.66 1.64 -15.92
CA PHE A 77 5.99 0.42 -16.64
C PHE A 77 5.96 0.71 -18.14
N ALA A 78 7.05 0.37 -18.84
CA ALA A 78 7.17 0.65 -20.26
C ALA A 78 7.51 -0.60 -21.04
N LEU A 79 6.88 -0.72 -22.21
CA LEU A 79 7.14 -1.76 -23.18
C LEU A 79 7.64 -1.12 -24.46
N LYS A 80 8.69 -1.69 -25.03
CA LYS A 80 9.21 -1.31 -26.34
C LYS A 80 9.00 -2.47 -27.30
N ILE A 81 8.29 -2.20 -28.39
CA ILE A 81 8.08 -3.15 -29.47
C ILE A 81 8.80 -2.62 -30.70
N SER A 82 9.57 -3.49 -31.36
CA SER A 82 10.30 -3.13 -32.59
C SER A 82 10.18 -4.25 -33.61
N ASP A 83 10.30 -3.90 -34.90
CA ASP A 83 10.47 -4.87 -35.98
C ASP A 83 11.86 -4.68 -36.57
N PRO A 84 12.81 -5.60 -36.36
CA PRO A 84 14.18 -5.46 -36.87
C PRO A 84 14.27 -5.37 -38.40
N LYS A 85 13.21 -5.72 -39.13
CA LYS A 85 13.20 -5.78 -40.59
C LYS A 85 12.50 -4.60 -41.25
N ARG A 86 11.73 -3.80 -40.51
CA ARG A 86 11.02 -2.63 -41.08
C ARG A 86 10.98 -1.48 -40.08
N ASP A 87 11.16 -0.26 -40.59
CA ASP A 87 11.16 0.96 -39.78
C ASP A 87 9.78 1.45 -39.35
N TYR A 88 8.70 0.74 -39.71
CA TYR A 88 7.34 1.12 -39.31
C TYR A 88 6.58 -0.04 -38.67
N LEU A 89 5.81 0.30 -37.64
CA LEU A 89 4.93 -0.59 -36.91
C LEU A 89 3.46 -0.37 -37.33
N PRO A 90 2.65 -1.43 -37.40
CA PRO A 90 1.20 -1.27 -37.53
C PRO A 90 0.61 -0.66 -36.25
N SER A 91 -0.67 -0.32 -36.27
CA SER A 91 -1.42 0.00 -35.04
C SER A 91 -1.48 -1.24 -34.14
N ILE A 92 -0.63 -1.26 -33.11
CA ILE A 92 -0.58 -2.34 -32.12
C ILE A 92 -1.24 -1.84 -30.84
N HIS A 93 -2.19 -2.60 -30.35
CA HIS A 93 -2.76 -2.48 -29.02
C HIS A 93 -2.11 -3.50 -28.10
N VAL A 94 -1.72 -3.06 -26.91
CA VAL A 94 -0.97 -3.86 -25.95
C VAL A 94 -1.66 -3.81 -24.59
N ARG A 95 -1.75 -4.96 -23.92
CA ARG A 95 -2.23 -5.07 -22.54
C ARG A 95 -1.39 -6.08 -21.76
N PRO A 96 -0.59 -5.65 -20.78
CA PRO A 96 0.07 -6.57 -19.87
C PRO A 96 -0.95 -7.21 -18.92
N GLU A 97 -0.69 -8.47 -18.54
CA GLU A 97 -1.52 -9.27 -17.64
C GLU A 97 -0.69 -9.56 -16.40
N PHE A 98 -1.13 -9.04 -15.26
CA PHE A 98 -0.48 -9.25 -13.97
C PHE A 98 -1.29 -10.18 -13.07
N ASN A 99 -0.70 -10.63 -11.97
CA ASN A 99 -1.41 -11.30 -10.89
C ASN A 99 -2.34 -10.33 -10.12
N GLU A 100 -3.14 -10.90 -9.19
CA GLU A 100 -4.11 -10.16 -8.36
C GLU A 100 -3.50 -9.06 -7.46
N ALA A 101 -2.18 -9.00 -7.32
CA ALA A 101 -1.52 -7.96 -6.54
C ALA A 101 -1.52 -6.59 -7.25
N VAL A 102 -1.82 -6.56 -8.54
CA VAL A 102 -1.77 -5.36 -9.39
C VAL A 102 -3.14 -5.11 -10.02
N VAL A 103 -3.57 -3.86 -10.03
CA VAL A 103 -4.75 -3.44 -10.81
C VAL A 103 -4.49 -3.75 -12.29
N GLN A 104 -5.41 -4.46 -12.93
CA GLN A 104 -5.22 -4.85 -14.33
C GLN A 104 -5.19 -3.61 -15.23
N PRO A 105 -4.08 -3.36 -15.94
CA PRO A 105 -3.96 -2.15 -16.75
C PRO A 105 -4.86 -2.23 -17.97
N GLU A 106 -5.32 -1.05 -18.41
CA GLU A 106 -6.10 -0.92 -19.63
C GLU A 106 -5.25 -1.19 -20.88
N THR A 107 -5.95 -1.36 -22.01
CA THR A 107 -5.28 -1.59 -23.30
C THR A 107 -4.79 -0.26 -23.87
N VAL A 108 -3.48 -0.15 -24.09
CA VAL A 108 -2.85 1.05 -24.64
C VAL A 108 -2.46 0.83 -26.10
N MET A 109 -2.61 1.88 -26.93
CA MET A 109 -2.11 1.87 -28.29
C MET A 109 -0.63 2.27 -28.30
N LEU A 110 0.18 1.52 -29.04
CA LEU A 110 1.61 1.77 -29.19
C LEU A 110 1.86 3.13 -29.87
N SER A 111 2.84 3.89 -29.36
CA SER A 111 3.30 5.12 -30.00
C SER A 111 4.04 4.84 -31.32
N ALA A 112 4.26 5.89 -32.11
CA ALA A 112 5.00 5.80 -33.38
C ALA A 112 6.43 5.24 -33.18
N ASP A 113 7.04 5.52 -32.02
CA ASP A 113 8.38 5.07 -31.64
C ASP A 113 8.40 3.62 -31.11
N GLY A 114 7.25 2.95 -31.10
CA GLY A 114 7.11 1.60 -30.60
C GLY A 114 7.06 1.51 -29.08
N LEU A 115 6.72 2.59 -28.37
CA LEU A 115 6.65 2.64 -26.91
C LEU A 115 5.20 2.58 -26.42
N ALA A 116 4.95 1.78 -25.39
CA ALA A 116 3.69 1.77 -24.65
C ALA A 116 4.01 1.94 -23.15
N GLU A 117 3.48 3.01 -22.57
CA GLU A 117 3.65 3.37 -21.17
C GLU A 117 2.38 3.06 -20.39
N PHE A 118 2.57 2.58 -19.16
CA PHE A 118 1.52 2.20 -18.23
C PHE A 118 1.87 2.74 -16.85
N GLU A 119 0.85 3.18 -16.13
CA GLU A 119 0.94 3.49 -14.71
C GLU A 119 0.28 2.33 -13.94
N LEU A 120 1.10 1.54 -13.24
CA LEU A 120 0.65 0.37 -12.51
C LEU A 120 0.38 0.72 -11.04
N HIS A 121 -0.80 0.35 -10.56
CA HIS A 121 -1.19 0.51 -9.16
C HIS A 121 -1.15 -0.84 -8.45
N MET A 122 -0.38 -0.91 -7.37
CA MET A 122 -0.23 -2.13 -6.56
C MET A 122 -1.22 -2.10 -5.41
N LEU A 123 -2.03 -3.15 -5.28
CA LEU A 123 -3.09 -3.28 -4.26
C LEU A 123 -2.55 -3.77 -2.91
N ARG A 124 -1.49 -4.57 -2.94
CA ARG A 124 -0.86 -5.19 -1.76
C ARG A 124 0.61 -5.49 -1.98
N ARG A 125 1.38 -5.65 -0.90
CA ARG A 125 2.78 -6.12 -0.92
C ARG A 125 2.89 -7.57 -1.37
N GLY A 126 4.11 -7.99 -1.69
CA GLY A 126 4.43 -9.33 -2.14
C GLY A 126 5.20 -9.27 -3.45
N GLU A 127 4.72 -9.95 -4.48
CA GLU A 127 5.34 -9.95 -5.80
C GLU A 127 4.33 -9.58 -6.88
N ALA A 128 4.69 -8.62 -7.72
CA ALA A 128 4.00 -8.33 -8.96
C ALA A 128 4.55 -9.29 -10.01
N ARG A 129 3.71 -10.19 -10.51
CA ARG A 129 4.08 -11.14 -11.55
C ARG A 129 3.39 -10.77 -12.84
N LEU A 130 4.17 -10.48 -13.87
CA LEU A 130 3.68 -10.32 -15.23
C LEU A 130 3.49 -11.72 -15.81
N ASP A 131 2.25 -12.21 -15.86
CA ASP A 131 1.86 -13.54 -16.33
C ASP A 131 1.80 -13.63 -17.87
N GLY A 132 1.66 -12.49 -18.54
CA GLY A 132 1.65 -12.44 -19.99
C GLY A 132 1.46 -11.06 -20.57
N LEU A 133 1.65 -10.98 -21.89
CA LEU A 133 1.44 -9.78 -22.67
C LEU A 133 0.47 -10.07 -23.81
N TRP A 134 -0.68 -9.40 -23.79
CA TRP A 134 -1.60 -9.42 -24.90
C TRP A 134 -1.23 -8.35 -25.91
N MET A 135 -1.12 -8.74 -27.17
CA MET A 135 -0.88 -7.85 -28.28
C MET A 135 -1.92 -8.10 -29.35
N ARG A 136 -2.43 -7.01 -29.94
CA ARG A 136 -3.41 -7.08 -31.02
C ARG A 136 -3.10 -6.02 -32.07
N TRP A 137 -3.02 -6.40 -33.34
CA TRP A 137 -2.76 -5.47 -34.45
C TRP A 137 -3.57 -5.81 -35.68
N SER A 138 -3.87 -4.80 -36.49
CA SER A 138 -4.67 -4.99 -37.71
C SER A 138 -3.81 -5.22 -38.95
N GLY A 139 -4.43 -5.79 -39.97
CA GLY A 139 -3.90 -5.70 -41.34
C GLY A 139 -4.00 -4.28 -41.91
N PRO A 140 -3.37 -4.03 -43.07
CA PRO A 140 -3.35 -2.71 -43.72
C PRO A 140 -4.75 -2.17 -44.10
N LEU A 141 -5.74 -3.05 -44.33
CA LEU A 141 -7.13 -2.68 -44.63
C LEU A 141 -8.01 -2.56 -43.37
N GLY A 142 -7.50 -2.93 -42.19
CA GLY A 142 -8.24 -2.84 -40.93
C GLY A 142 -9.44 -3.80 -40.81
N LEU A 143 -9.49 -4.84 -41.64
CA LEU A 143 -10.59 -5.82 -41.70
C LEU A 143 -10.36 -7.01 -40.76
N ALA A 144 -9.11 -7.37 -40.49
CA ALA A 144 -8.75 -8.46 -39.63
C ALA A 144 -7.77 -8.02 -38.53
N TRP A 145 -8.00 -8.51 -37.32
CA TRP A 145 -7.09 -8.40 -36.19
C TRP A 145 -6.31 -9.70 -36.02
N LYS A 146 -5.00 -9.60 -35.82
CA LYS A 146 -4.20 -10.66 -35.22
C LYS A 146 -4.03 -10.37 -33.74
N GLN A 147 -4.31 -11.36 -32.89
CA GLN A 147 -4.17 -11.28 -31.45
C GLN A 147 -3.26 -12.40 -30.96
N MET A 148 -2.30 -12.07 -30.09
CA MET A 148 -1.45 -13.06 -29.44
C MET A 148 -1.30 -12.77 -27.95
N ARG A 149 -1.09 -13.83 -27.18
CA ARG A 149 -0.57 -13.77 -25.82
C ARG A 149 0.87 -14.25 -25.85
N LEU A 150 1.79 -13.42 -25.43
CA LEU A 150 3.17 -13.82 -25.13
C LEU A 150 3.23 -14.17 -23.65
N PRO A 151 3.68 -15.38 -23.27
CA PRO A 151 3.97 -15.65 -21.87
C PRO A 151 5.10 -14.74 -21.42
N ALA A 152 4.95 -14.16 -20.24
CA ALA A 152 6.00 -13.47 -19.53
C ALA A 152 6.08 -14.14 -18.16
N GLU A 153 7.29 -14.32 -17.64
CA GLU A 153 7.52 -14.87 -16.30
C GLU A 153 8.46 -13.93 -15.56
N LEU A 154 8.04 -12.68 -15.43
CA LEU A 154 8.80 -11.67 -14.71
C LEU A 154 8.11 -11.36 -13.39
N ALA A 155 8.80 -11.61 -12.29
CA ALA A 155 8.37 -11.25 -10.95
C ALA A 155 9.23 -10.11 -10.39
N ARG A 156 8.58 -9.13 -9.76
CA ARG A 156 9.23 -8.03 -9.04
C ARG A 156 8.62 -7.86 -7.66
N PRO A 157 9.44 -7.61 -6.62
CA PRO A 157 8.92 -7.38 -5.29
C PRO A 157 8.13 -6.07 -5.22
N ILE A 158 7.04 -6.09 -4.45
CA ILE A 158 6.22 -4.93 -4.11
C ILE A 158 6.49 -4.58 -2.66
N ASN A 159 7.13 -3.43 -2.43
CA ASN A 159 7.50 -2.93 -1.12
C ASN A 159 6.58 -1.77 -0.68
N PRO A 160 6.54 -1.47 0.63
CA PRO A 160 5.97 -0.22 1.11
C PRO A 160 6.68 0.99 0.47
N ASP A 161 5.92 2.03 0.08
CA ASP A 161 6.54 3.26 -0.38
C ASP A 161 7.22 3.97 0.78
N ILE A 162 8.53 4.18 0.65
CA ILE A 162 9.36 4.86 1.63
C ILE A 162 9.97 6.16 1.09
N ARG A 163 9.70 6.49 -0.18
CA ARG A 163 10.40 7.58 -0.88
C ARG A 163 10.13 8.93 -0.22
N THR A 164 8.92 9.12 0.33
CA THR A 164 8.54 10.34 1.04
C THR A 164 8.67 10.22 2.56
N LEU A 165 8.81 9.00 3.11
CA LEU A 165 8.79 8.77 4.57
C LEU A 165 9.81 9.62 5.33
N GLN A 166 11.04 9.71 4.83
CA GLN A 166 12.08 10.50 5.49
C GLN A 166 11.73 11.99 5.50
N SER A 167 11.25 12.52 4.36
CA SER A 167 10.82 13.91 4.27
C SER A 167 9.58 14.18 5.11
N ASP A 168 8.64 13.24 5.19
CA ASP A 168 7.39 13.37 5.95
C ASP A 168 7.69 13.35 7.45
N ALA A 169 8.54 12.43 7.89
CA ALA A 169 9.05 12.39 9.26
C ALA A 169 9.84 13.64 9.60
N LEU A 170 10.75 14.09 8.73
CA LEU A 170 11.54 15.31 8.94
C LEU A 170 10.66 16.56 9.01
N ARG A 171 9.69 16.70 8.10
CA ARG A 171 8.73 17.81 8.11
C ARG A 171 7.87 17.80 9.35
N TRP A 172 7.48 16.63 9.83
CA TRP A 172 6.76 16.51 11.09
C TRP A 172 7.66 16.86 12.28
N ILE A 173 8.89 16.34 12.33
CA ILE A 173 9.88 16.66 13.36
C ILE A 173 10.15 18.17 13.42
N ALA A 174 10.37 18.80 12.27
CA ALA A 174 10.64 20.23 12.17
C ALA A 174 9.46 21.06 12.67
N ARG A 175 8.23 20.75 12.22
CA ARG A 175 7.01 21.42 12.70
C ARG A 175 6.90 21.37 14.22
N GLU A 176 7.16 20.21 14.80
CA GLU A 176 7.03 20.02 16.24
C GLU A 176 8.15 20.68 17.06
N ALA A 177 9.35 20.77 16.48
CA ALA A 177 10.46 21.54 17.06
C ALA A 177 10.13 23.05 17.07
N ASP A 178 9.48 23.56 16.02
CA ASP A 178 9.03 24.96 15.94
C ASP A 178 7.97 25.29 17.00
N PHE A 179 7.13 24.33 17.38
CA PHE A 179 6.20 24.46 18.51
C PHE A 179 6.87 24.27 19.89
N GLY A 180 8.20 24.13 19.94
CA GLY A 180 8.98 24.00 21.18
C GLY A 180 8.86 22.65 21.88
N ILE A 181 8.06 21.73 21.34
CA ILE A 181 7.75 20.44 21.97
C ILE A 181 8.98 19.53 21.95
N MET A 182 9.70 19.44 20.83
CA MET A 182 10.97 18.68 20.77
C MET A 182 12.09 19.33 21.59
N ALA A 183 12.16 20.66 21.65
CA ALA A 183 13.20 21.38 22.37
C ALA A 183 13.07 21.28 23.90
N GLN A 184 11.86 21.00 24.40
CA GLN A 184 11.60 20.68 25.81
C GLN A 184 12.06 19.26 26.17
N PHE A 185 12.05 18.34 25.21
CA PHE A 185 12.43 16.95 25.42
C PHE A 185 13.93 16.67 25.41
N ASP A 186 14.70 17.49 24.70
CA ASP A 186 16.17 17.39 24.68
C ASP A 186 16.81 17.98 25.97
N ARG A 187 16.06 18.75 26.76
CA ARG A 187 16.54 19.41 27.99
C ARG A 187 16.02 18.68 29.24
N GLY A 188 16.92 18.08 30.03
CA GLY A 188 16.56 17.38 31.27
C GLY A 188 17.75 16.81 32.05
N ASP A 189 17.47 16.07 33.13
CA ASP A 189 18.44 15.35 34.00
C ASP A 189 19.02 14.10 33.31
N GLY A 190 19.57 14.28 32.10
CA GLY A 190 20.26 13.24 31.38
C GLY A 190 21.61 12.86 31.97
N SER A 191 22.18 11.73 31.55
CA SER A 191 23.55 11.34 31.89
C SER A 191 24.57 11.60 30.78
N GLU A 192 24.11 11.92 29.56
CA GLU A 192 24.98 12.20 28.42
C GLU A 192 25.27 13.70 28.34
N PHE A 193 26.55 14.07 28.35
CA PHE A 193 26.97 15.46 28.21
C PHE A 193 26.63 15.95 26.80
N ASP A 194 25.84 17.02 26.70
CA ASP A 194 25.44 17.63 25.43
C ASP A 194 26.37 18.78 25.06
N ALA A 195 26.38 19.81 25.91
CA ALA A 195 27.14 21.02 25.68
C ALA A 195 27.54 21.69 27.00
N MET A 196 28.48 22.63 26.91
CA MET A 196 28.83 23.53 27.99
C MET A 196 28.19 24.89 27.73
N ARG A 197 27.50 25.43 28.73
CA ARG A 197 26.84 26.74 28.66
C ARG A 197 27.16 27.59 29.88
N GLU A 198 27.09 28.91 29.75
CA GLU A 198 27.20 29.82 30.89
C GLU A 198 26.03 29.63 31.89
N PHE A 199 26.37 29.48 33.16
CA PHE A 199 25.43 29.27 34.25
C PHE A 199 24.60 30.52 34.48
N VAL A 200 23.27 30.36 34.49
CA VAL A 200 22.32 31.44 34.79
C VAL A 200 21.67 31.17 36.15
N PRO A 201 21.49 32.19 37.00
CA PRO A 201 20.73 32.06 38.23
C PRO A 201 19.36 31.41 37.99
N GLY A 202 19.11 30.26 38.62
CA GLY A 202 17.93 29.41 38.39
C GLY A 202 18.28 27.99 37.93
N MET A 203 19.49 27.76 37.42
CA MET A 203 20.01 26.42 37.12
C MET A 203 20.43 25.66 38.39
N ASP A 204 20.42 24.32 38.34
CA ASP A 204 20.92 23.48 39.43
C ASP A 204 22.42 23.74 39.65
N ARG A 205 22.80 24.05 40.89
CA ARG A 205 24.19 24.27 41.31
C ARG A 205 25.08 23.04 41.10
N ARG A 206 24.51 21.83 41.05
CA ARG A 206 25.28 20.59 40.79
C ARG A 206 25.71 20.45 39.33
N SER A 207 25.08 21.18 38.41
CA SER A 207 25.46 21.18 36.99
C SER A 207 26.76 21.97 36.72
N VAL A 208 27.25 22.76 37.67
CA VAL A 208 28.44 23.61 37.51
C VAL A 208 29.70 22.75 37.34
N ASP A 209 30.40 22.91 36.23
CA ASP A 209 31.75 22.36 36.04
C ASP A 209 32.79 23.40 36.48
N TRP A 210 33.31 23.23 37.69
CA TRP A 210 34.30 24.12 38.28
C TRP A 210 35.61 24.19 37.47
N LYS A 211 35.98 23.11 36.77
CA LYS A 211 37.21 23.05 35.99
C LYS A 211 37.08 23.81 34.67
N ALA A 212 35.94 23.70 34.01
CA ALA A 212 35.61 24.51 32.84
C ALA A 212 35.45 25.99 33.23
N SER A 213 34.80 26.26 34.36
CA SER A 213 34.60 27.63 34.85
C SER A 213 35.92 28.36 35.11
N ALA A 214 36.89 27.67 35.72
CA ALA A 214 38.21 28.22 35.96
C ALA A 214 39.00 28.53 34.67
N ARG A 215 38.75 27.81 33.57
CA ARG A 215 39.42 28.05 32.28
C ARG A 215 38.80 29.18 31.48
N HIS A 216 37.47 29.30 31.52
CA HIS A 216 36.72 30.28 30.74
C HIS A 216 36.48 31.59 31.50
N MET A 217 36.91 31.70 32.77
CA MET A 217 36.71 32.86 33.64
C MET A 217 35.23 33.29 33.76
N ALA A 218 34.31 32.34 33.56
CA ALA A 218 32.87 32.48 33.67
C ALA A 218 32.30 31.21 34.33
N LEU A 219 31.18 31.30 35.04
CA LEU A 219 30.55 30.10 35.61
C LEU A 219 29.97 29.27 34.46
N MET A 220 30.50 28.06 34.26
CA MET A 220 30.07 27.13 33.22
C MET A 220 29.27 25.97 33.84
N ALA A 221 28.13 25.67 33.24
CA ALA A 221 27.27 24.54 33.57
C ALA A 221 27.33 23.49 32.46
N LYS A 222 27.30 22.22 32.85
CA LYS A 222 27.06 21.09 31.95
C LYS A 222 25.58 21.03 31.65
N GLU A 223 25.26 21.05 30.37
CA GLU A 223 23.93 20.70 29.87
C GLU A 223 23.96 19.21 29.54
N TYR A 224 23.07 18.44 30.17
CA TYR A 224 22.93 17.02 29.91
C TYR A 224 21.73 16.80 29.01
N ARG A 225 21.87 15.91 28.02
CA ARG A 225 20.77 15.48 27.17
C ARG A 225 20.12 14.26 27.77
N THR A 226 18.80 14.26 27.84
CA THR A 226 18.01 13.10 28.29
C THR A 226 18.23 11.93 27.31
N GLU A 227 18.93 10.87 27.74
CA GLU A 227 19.06 9.67 26.92
C GLU A 227 17.70 8.96 26.83
N ARG A 228 17.12 8.95 25.64
CA ARG A 228 15.89 8.20 25.34
C ARG A 228 16.24 6.76 25.01
N ASN A 229 15.60 5.82 25.70
CA ASN A 229 15.85 4.39 25.55
C ASN A 229 14.56 3.58 25.76
N HIS A 230 13.43 4.13 25.33
CA HIS A 230 12.15 3.45 25.42
C HIS A 230 12.13 2.25 24.47
N ASN A 231 11.40 1.22 24.85
CA ASN A 231 11.16 0.06 24.01
C ASN A 231 9.83 0.24 23.30
N ILE A 232 9.83 0.26 21.98
CA ILE A 232 8.64 0.40 21.15
C ILE A 232 8.51 -0.85 20.31
N VAL A 233 7.34 -1.50 20.38
CA VAL A 233 7.03 -2.67 19.58
C VAL A 233 5.85 -2.35 18.68
N LEU A 234 6.06 -2.50 17.38
CA LEU A 234 5.05 -2.37 16.36
C LEU A 234 4.48 -3.78 16.10
N ALA A 235 3.31 -4.06 16.67
CA ALA A 235 2.64 -5.34 16.61
C ALA A 235 1.53 -5.29 15.55
N TYR A 236 1.68 -6.07 14.49
CA TYR A 236 0.75 -6.14 13.37
C TYR A 236 -0.07 -7.42 13.45
N ASP A 237 -1.38 -7.27 13.51
CA ASP A 237 -2.29 -8.32 13.07
C ASP A 237 -2.20 -8.43 11.53
N THR A 238 -1.91 -9.65 11.07
CA THR A 238 -1.81 -10.03 9.65
C THR A 238 -2.95 -10.94 9.20
N GLY A 239 -3.97 -11.10 10.04
CA GLY A 239 -5.18 -11.87 9.79
C GLY A 239 -6.15 -11.20 8.82
N ARG A 240 -7.27 -11.89 8.60
CA ARG A 240 -8.27 -11.57 7.57
C ARG A 240 -8.72 -10.11 7.56
N LEU A 241 -9.11 -9.56 8.71
CA LEU A 241 -9.64 -8.19 8.83
C LEU A 241 -8.64 -7.12 8.40
N MET A 242 -7.36 -7.32 8.73
CA MET A 242 -6.29 -6.40 8.35
C MET A 242 -5.89 -6.55 6.87
N CYS A 243 -6.21 -7.68 6.23
CA CYS A 243 -5.93 -7.92 4.81
C CYS A 243 -6.99 -7.33 3.88
N GLU A 244 -8.15 -6.94 4.41
CA GLU A 244 -9.20 -6.30 3.62
C GLU A 244 -8.79 -4.92 3.11
N PRO A 245 -9.25 -4.52 1.92
CA PRO A 245 -9.01 -3.18 1.37
C PRO A 245 -9.59 -2.08 2.26
N LEU A 246 -8.86 -0.97 2.36
CA LEU A 246 -9.32 0.31 2.89
C LEU A 246 -8.90 1.40 1.90
N GLY A 247 -9.84 1.81 1.04
CA GLY A 247 -9.53 2.52 -0.19
C GLY A 247 -8.80 1.59 -1.18
N ASP A 248 -7.69 2.07 -1.75
CA ASP A 248 -6.97 1.36 -2.81
C ASP A 248 -6.00 0.25 -2.32
N ILE A 249 -5.69 0.24 -1.03
CA ILE A 249 -4.69 -0.68 -0.43
C ILE A 249 -5.23 -1.31 0.84
N SER A 250 -4.62 -2.41 1.32
CA SER A 250 -5.10 -3.09 2.54
C SER A 250 -4.91 -2.26 3.81
N ARG A 251 -5.72 -2.52 4.85
CA ARG A 251 -5.52 -1.94 6.20
C ARG A 251 -4.12 -2.22 6.75
N LEU A 252 -3.60 -3.43 6.51
CA LEU A 252 -2.24 -3.83 6.89
C LEU A 252 -1.17 -2.99 6.16
N ASP A 253 -1.40 -2.58 4.92
CA ASP A 253 -0.50 -1.70 4.18
C ASP A 253 -0.46 -0.28 4.75
N HIS A 254 -1.63 0.29 5.05
CA HIS A 254 -1.70 1.56 5.78
C HIS A 254 -1.01 1.48 7.15
N ALA A 255 -1.20 0.38 7.88
CA ALA A 255 -0.59 0.16 9.18
C ALA A 255 0.93 0.05 9.09
N VAL A 256 1.45 -0.70 8.11
CA VAL A 256 2.89 -0.82 7.87
C VAL A 256 3.49 0.54 7.53
N HIS A 257 2.86 1.34 6.67
CA HIS A 257 3.34 2.68 6.35
C HIS A 257 3.39 3.59 7.60
N ALA A 258 2.34 3.61 8.41
CA ALA A 258 2.30 4.39 9.64
C ALA A 258 3.34 3.93 10.67
N GLY A 259 3.52 2.61 10.81
CA GLY A 259 4.52 2.05 11.70
C GLY A 259 5.96 2.24 11.20
N MET A 260 6.22 2.28 9.89
CA MET A 260 7.52 2.67 9.35
C MET A 260 7.85 4.12 9.70
N LEU A 261 6.87 5.02 9.58
CA LEU A 261 7.05 6.42 9.94
C LEU A 261 7.37 6.58 11.45
N LEU A 262 6.62 5.88 12.30
CA LEU A 262 6.88 5.83 13.73
C LEU A 262 8.25 5.21 14.05
N ALA A 263 8.60 4.08 13.41
CA ALA A 263 9.89 3.42 13.60
C ALA A 263 11.06 4.36 13.25
N TYR A 264 10.97 5.08 12.14
CA TYR A 264 11.99 6.04 11.73
C TYR A 264 12.11 7.18 12.74
N ALA A 265 10.99 7.78 13.16
CA ALA A 265 10.98 8.86 14.14
C ALA A 265 11.55 8.41 15.49
N SER A 266 11.16 7.22 15.97
CA SER A 266 11.62 6.64 17.23
C SER A 266 13.11 6.28 17.21
N LEU A 267 13.60 5.61 16.16
CA LEU A 267 15.02 5.28 16.03
C LEU A 267 15.89 6.53 15.99
N ARG A 268 15.43 7.57 15.29
CA ARG A 268 16.10 8.87 15.24
C ARG A 268 16.05 9.59 16.59
N GLY A 269 14.97 9.40 17.35
CA GLY A 269 14.82 9.88 18.72
C GLY A 269 15.62 9.11 19.77
N GLY A 270 16.37 8.06 19.38
CA GLY A 270 17.22 7.26 20.27
C GLY A 270 16.55 6.02 20.88
N ASP A 271 15.24 5.85 20.65
CA ASP A 271 14.46 4.72 21.16
C ASP A 271 14.83 3.40 20.45
N ARG A 272 14.45 2.29 21.08
CA ARG A 272 14.58 0.95 20.51
C ARG A 272 13.26 0.51 19.91
N VAL A 273 13.30 0.05 18.67
CA VAL A 273 12.09 -0.37 17.94
C VAL A 273 12.19 -1.85 17.59
N GLY A 274 11.09 -2.59 17.73
CA GLY A 274 10.95 -3.96 17.26
C GLY A 274 9.66 -4.14 16.49
N VAL A 275 9.64 -5.11 15.58
CA VAL A 275 8.46 -5.48 14.79
C VAL A 275 8.01 -6.87 15.20
N TYR A 276 6.70 -7.01 15.36
CA TYR A 276 6.02 -8.25 15.64
C TYR A 276 4.86 -8.42 14.66
N GLY A 277 4.73 -9.57 14.04
CA GLY A 277 3.61 -9.91 13.16
C GLY A 277 2.98 -11.22 13.60
N PHE A 278 1.65 -11.29 13.63
CA PHE A 278 0.92 -12.51 13.99
C PHE A 278 -0.38 -12.63 13.20
N ASP A 279 -0.83 -13.87 13.02
CA ASP A 279 -2.17 -14.20 12.51
C ASP A 279 -2.77 -15.30 13.42
N THR A 280 -3.20 -16.42 12.86
CA THR A 280 -3.39 -17.70 13.58
C THR A 280 -2.22 -18.12 14.46
N GLN A 281 -1.00 -17.69 14.12
CA GLN A 281 0.22 -17.94 14.89
C GLN A 281 1.21 -16.76 14.78
N PRO A 282 2.21 -16.67 15.69
CA PRO A 282 3.31 -15.73 15.56
C PRO A 282 4.08 -15.96 14.25
N ARG A 283 4.33 -14.90 13.48
CA ARG A 283 5.03 -14.95 12.19
C ARG A 283 6.42 -14.35 12.25
N VAL A 284 6.51 -13.12 12.74
CA VAL A 284 7.76 -12.33 12.75
C VAL A 284 7.97 -11.75 14.14
N MET A 285 9.21 -11.79 14.63
CA MET A 285 9.63 -11.08 15.84
C MET A 285 11.10 -10.67 15.70
N THR A 286 11.36 -9.41 15.36
CA THR A 286 12.71 -8.94 15.00
C THR A 286 13.64 -8.73 16.19
N GLY A 287 13.08 -8.73 17.40
CA GLY A 287 13.72 -8.15 18.58
C GLY A 287 13.79 -6.62 18.50
N LEU A 288 14.30 -6.00 19.56
CA LEU A 288 14.48 -4.55 19.65
C LEU A 288 15.83 -4.14 19.03
N VAL A 289 15.80 -3.21 18.10
CA VAL A 289 17.00 -2.62 17.45
C VAL A 289 17.09 -1.13 17.76
N ARG A 290 18.31 -0.58 17.71
CA ARG A 290 18.60 0.85 17.99
C ARG A 290 19.37 1.48 16.84
N GLY A 291 19.18 2.78 16.64
CA GLY A 291 19.97 3.60 15.72
C GLY A 291 19.46 3.59 14.29
N ASN A 292 19.74 4.68 13.56
CA ASN A 292 19.19 4.93 12.23
C ASN A 292 19.56 3.85 11.20
N ALA A 293 20.75 3.24 11.32
CA ALA A 293 21.18 2.17 10.42
C ALA A 293 20.29 0.91 10.53
N ALA A 294 19.60 0.71 11.64
CA ALA A 294 18.69 -0.42 11.83
C ALA A 294 17.34 -0.25 11.10
N PHE A 295 17.03 0.96 10.61
CA PHE A 295 15.77 1.22 9.92
C PHE A 295 15.60 0.36 8.67
N GLY A 296 16.65 0.20 7.85
CA GLY A 296 16.60 -0.65 6.67
C GLY A 296 16.30 -2.13 6.99
N LYS A 297 16.77 -2.63 8.14
CA LYS A 297 16.43 -3.97 8.62
C LYS A 297 14.94 -4.07 8.96
N LEU A 298 14.42 -3.13 9.76
CA LEU A 298 12.99 -3.11 10.10
C LEU A 298 12.10 -2.98 8.86
N GLN A 299 12.53 -2.19 7.89
CA GLN A 299 11.83 -2.03 6.62
C GLN A 299 11.73 -3.37 5.87
N SER A 300 12.84 -4.10 5.76
CA SER A 300 12.85 -5.43 5.13
C SER A 300 11.92 -6.40 5.84
N GLU A 301 11.94 -6.42 7.17
CA GLU A 301 11.08 -7.31 7.98
C GLU A 301 9.59 -6.97 7.81
N MET A 302 9.24 -5.69 7.78
CA MET A 302 7.86 -5.24 7.54
C MET A 302 7.39 -5.55 6.11
N ALA A 303 8.27 -5.50 5.11
CA ALA A 303 7.95 -5.88 3.73
C ALA A 303 7.59 -7.38 3.62
N HIS A 304 8.09 -8.21 4.52
CA HIS A 304 7.80 -9.66 4.57
C HIS A 304 6.58 -10.02 5.43
N LEU A 305 5.89 -9.05 6.03
CA LEU A 305 4.62 -9.30 6.73
C LEU A 305 3.59 -9.83 5.73
N SER A 306 3.25 -11.10 5.88
CA SER A 306 2.37 -11.86 5.00
C SER A 306 0.90 -11.49 5.23
N TYR A 307 0.04 -11.85 4.29
CA TYR A 307 -1.41 -11.71 4.38
C TYR A 307 -2.03 -13.06 4.70
N SER A 308 -2.82 -13.16 5.76
CA SER A 308 -3.57 -14.36 6.12
C SER A 308 -5.05 -14.18 5.83
N THR A 309 -5.67 -15.16 5.17
CA THR A 309 -7.13 -15.22 4.97
C THR A 309 -7.87 -15.74 6.19
N LEU A 310 -7.15 -16.13 7.24
CA LEU A 310 -7.69 -16.65 8.50
C LEU A 310 -7.66 -15.56 9.57
N ASP A 311 -8.59 -15.66 10.52
CA ASP A 311 -8.67 -14.74 11.66
C ASP A 311 -7.48 -14.92 12.61
N ALA A 312 -7.11 -13.82 13.27
CA ALA A 312 -5.98 -13.79 14.18
C ALA A 312 -6.28 -14.54 15.47
N ASN A 313 -5.32 -15.34 15.95
CA ASN A 313 -5.39 -15.94 17.27
C ASN A 313 -4.74 -15.00 18.29
N TYR A 314 -5.52 -14.02 18.78
CA TYR A 314 -5.04 -13.02 19.76
C TYR A 314 -4.48 -13.64 21.04
N THR A 315 -5.04 -14.77 21.48
CA THR A 315 -4.55 -15.47 22.68
C THR A 315 -3.12 -15.94 22.50
N LEU A 316 -2.84 -16.68 21.43
CA LEU A 316 -1.48 -17.16 21.14
C LEU A 316 -0.54 -16.00 20.76
N GLY A 317 -1.00 -15.10 19.88
CA GLY A 317 -0.24 -13.98 19.36
C GLY A 317 0.24 -13.03 20.46
N LEU A 318 -0.67 -12.54 21.31
CA LEU A 318 -0.32 -11.56 22.34
C LEU A 318 0.38 -12.21 23.56
N THR A 319 0.10 -13.47 23.87
CA THR A 319 0.84 -14.22 24.89
C THR A 319 2.29 -14.41 24.46
N ARG A 320 2.55 -14.80 23.20
CA ARG A 320 3.91 -14.98 22.70
C ARG A 320 4.68 -13.66 22.65
N LEU A 321 4.02 -12.57 22.26
CA LEU A 321 4.58 -11.22 22.30
C LEU A 321 4.99 -10.84 23.72
N SER A 322 4.08 -10.95 24.69
CA SER A 322 4.37 -10.60 26.09
C SER A 322 5.53 -11.43 26.66
N ALA A 323 5.61 -12.72 26.34
CA ALA A 323 6.71 -13.58 26.75
C ALA A 323 8.07 -13.21 26.14
N GLY A 324 8.08 -12.53 24.99
CA GLY A 324 9.30 -12.02 24.34
C GLY A 324 9.82 -10.69 24.91
N LEU A 325 9.04 -10.03 25.78
CA LEU A 325 9.36 -8.70 26.30
C LEU A 325 9.74 -8.75 27.77
N ASN A 326 11.02 -8.46 28.06
CA ASN A 326 11.57 -8.49 29.42
C ASN A 326 11.46 -7.16 30.16
N ARG A 327 11.10 -6.07 29.47
CA ARG A 327 10.97 -4.74 30.05
C ARG A 327 9.65 -4.11 29.61
N ARG A 328 9.14 -3.18 30.43
CA ARG A 328 8.02 -2.33 30.04
C ARG A 328 8.32 -1.69 28.69
N SER A 329 7.34 -1.74 27.80
CA SER A 329 7.47 -1.31 26.40
C SER A 329 6.17 -0.61 26.01
N LEU A 330 6.26 0.35 25.10
CA LEU A 330 5.13 0.82 24.32
C LEU A 330 4.85 -0.22 23.24
N ILE A 331 3.64 -0.76 23.20
CA ILE A 331 3.19 -1.68 22.17
C ILE A 331 2.12 -0.97 21.37
N VAL A 332 2.41 -0.71 20.10
CA VAL A 332 1.43 -0.22 19.13
C VAL A 332 0.85 -1.44 18.43
N LEU A 333 -0.38 -1.80 18.80
CA LEU A 333 -1.11 -2.93 18.23
C LEU A 333 -1.98 -2.42 17.07
N PHE A 334 -1.57 -2.74 15.85
CA PHE A 334 -2.33 -2.48 14.62
C PHE A 334 -3.25 -3.65 14.36
N THR A 335 -4.54 -3.46 14.59
CA THR A 335 -5.54 -4.51 14.48
C THR A 335 -6.92 -3.91 14.31
N ASP A 336 -7.85 -4.68 13.76
CA ASP A 336 -9.24 -4.24 13.56
C ASP A 336 -10.25 -5.27 14.07
N PHE A 337 -11.50 -4.86 14.18
CA PHE A 337 -12.62 -5.69 14.64
C PHE A 337 -13.94 -5.15 14.07
N ILE A 338 -14.88 -6.06 13.81
CA ILE A 338 -16.20 -5.73 13.24
C ILE A 338 -17.22 -5.51 14.36
N ASP A 339 -17.35 -6.51 15.24
CA ASP A 339 -18.42 -6.59 16.23
C ASP A 339 -17.88 -6.93 17.62
N THR A 340 -18.77 -6.88 18.60
CA THR A 340 -18.44 -7.17 20.00
C THR A 340 -18.03 -8.61 20.26
N ALA A 341 -18.55 -9.58 19.51
CA ALA A 341 -18.29 -11.00 19.70
C ALA A 341 -16.87 -11.38 19.24
N GLN A 342 -16.46 -10.90 18.07
CA GLN A 342 -15.11 -11.09 17.54
C GLN A 342 -14.06 -10.35 18.38
N ALA A 343 -14.43 -9.20 18.93
CA ALA A 343 -13.53 -8.39 19.75
C ALA A 343 -13.26 -8.97 21.15
N GLU A 344 -14.06 -9.91 21.66
CA GLU A 344 -13.99 -10.31 23.07
C GLU A 344 -12.62 -10.86 23.47
N LEU A 345 -12.12 -11.87 22.75
CA LEU A 345 -10.80 -12.46 23.00
C LEU A 345 -9.67 -11.45 22.75
N MET A 346 -9.81 -10.59 21.75
CA MET A 346 -8.85 -9.52 21.48
C MET A 346 -8.74 -8.56 22.66
N VAL A 347 -9.87 -8.04 23.15
CA VAL A 347 -9.95 -7.10 24.28
C VAL A 347 -9.36 -7.74 25.54
N GLU A 348 -9.71 -9.00 25.83
CA GLU A 348 -9.19 -9.70 27.01
C GLU A 348 -7.67 -9.84 26.98
N ASN A 349 -7.10 -10.26 25.85
CA ASN A 349 -5.66 -10.46 25.70
C ASN A 349 -4.90 -9.14 25.64
N ALA A 350 -5.46 -8.11 24.99
CA ALA A 350 -4.90 -6.75 25.00
C ALA A 350 -4.88 -6.17 26.42
N ALA A 351 -5.92 -6.41 27.23
CA ALA A 351 -5.97 -5.97 28.62
C ALA A 351 -4.93 -6.70 29.50
N ARG A 352 -4.71 -8.00 29.26
CA ARG A 352 -3.62 -8.75 29.93
C ARG A 352 -2.26 -8.15 29.59
N LEU A 353 -2.04 -7.77 28.33
CA LEU A 353 -0.82 -7.11 27.87
C LEU A 353 -0.63 -5.73 28.52
N ALA A 354 -1.71 -4.95 28.62
CA ALA A 354 -1.72 -3.62 29.23
C ALA A 354 -1.37 -3.59 30.73
N LYS A 355 -1.44 -4.74 31.43
CA LYS A 355 -0.98 -4.84 32.84
C LYS A 355 0.52 -4.62 33.00
N ARG A 356 1.32 -4.88 31.96
CA ARG A 356 2.79 -4.81 32.00
C ARG A 356 3.38 -3.80 31.03
N HIS A 357 2.65 -3.46 29.97
CA HIS A 357 3.10 -2.63 28.88
C HIS A 357 2.12 -1.48 28.65
N LEU A 358 2.61 -0.37 28.11
CA LEU A 358 1.71 0.66 27.61
C LEU A 358 1.21 0.19 26.24
N VAL A 359 -0.09 0.01 26.07
CA VAL A 359 -0.66 -0.46 24.80
C VAL A 359 -1.38 0.70 24.11
N VAL A 360 -0.99 0.99 22.89
CA VAL A 360 -1.74 1.81 21.93
C VAL A 360 -2.42 0.87 20.96
N PHE A 361 -3.74 0.79 21.04
CA PHE A 361 -4.59 0.09 20.10
C PHE A 361 -4.88 1.02 18.93
N ALA A 362 -4.24 0.76 17.79
CA ALA A 362 -4.31 1.61 16.61
C ALA A 362 -5.26 0.99 15.58
N VAL A 363 -6.41 1.65 15.37
CA VAL A 363 -7.51 1.15 14.55
C VAL A 363 -7.95 2.18 13.52
N PHE A 364 -8.24 1.74 12.30
CA PHE A 364 -8.69 2.63 11.24
C PHE A 364 -10.15 3.02 11.43
N LYS A 365 -10.45 4.28 11.16
CA LYS A 365 -11.84 4.74 11.05
C LYS A 365 -12.41 4.26 9.71
N ASP A 366 -13.60 3.66 9.74
CA ASP A 366 -14.32 3.22 8.55
C ASP A 366 -15.27 4.33 8.05
N GLU A 367 -14.77 5.15 7.12
CA GLU A 367 -15.53 6.27 6.56
C GLU A 367 -16.66 5.82 5.64
N ASP A 368 -16.52 4.66 4.99
CA ASP A 368 -17.53 4.08 4.11
C ASP A 368 -18.74 3.58 4.93
N LEU A 369 -18.48 2.93 6.07
CA LEU A 369 -19.51 2.49 7.00
C LEU A 369 -20.28 3.69 7.60
N GLU A 370 -19.58 4.75 7.99
CA GLU A 370 -20.22 5.98 8.46
C GLU A 370 -21.05 6.67 7.37
N ALA A 371 -20.55 6.69 6.13
CA ALA A 371 -21.29 7.23 4.99
C ALA A 371 -22.57 6.42 4.72
N LEU A 372 -22.52 5.08 4.83
CA LEU A 372 -23.69 4.22 4.68
C LEU A 372 -24.76 4.47 5.74
N ALA A 373 -24.37 4.79 6.97
CA ALA A 373 -25.31 5.07 8.05
C ALA A 373 -26.07 6.41 7.87
N VAL A 374 -25.46 7.39 7.19
CA VAL A 374 -26.01 8.75 7.05
C VAL A 374 -26.60 9.02 5.66
N LYS A 375 -26.30 8.19 4.66
CA LYS A 375 -26.79 8.35 3.29
C LYS A 375 -28.32 8.35 3.26
N GLU A 376 -28.90 9.33 2.54
CA GLU A 376 -30.34 9.41 2.34
C GLU A 376 -30.82 8.18 1.53
N PRO A 377 -31.81 7.41 2.03
CA PRO A 377 -32.22 6.17 1.40
C PRO A 377 -33.12 6.44 0.18
N GLU A 378 -32.78 5.85 -0.97
CA GLU A 378 -33.61 5.89 -2.19
C GLU A 378 -34.48 4.64 -2.30
N THR A 379 -34.03 3.52 -1.74
CA THR A 379 -34.69 2.22 -1.78
C THR A 379 -34.95 1.66 -0.37
N PRO A 380 -35.93 0.76 -0.18
CA PRO A 380 -36.12 0.06 1.10
C PRO A 380 -34.89 -0.72 1.56
N GLU A 381 -34.10 -1.26 0.63
CA GLU A 381 -32.84 -1.93 0.93
C GLU A 381 -31.82 -0.97 1.57
N ASP A 382 -31.81 0.30 1.18
CA ASP A 382 -30.90 1.31 1.74
C ASP A 382 -31.21 1.60 3.21
N VAL A 383 -32.50 1.59 3.60
CA VAL A 383 -32.89 1.69 5.02
C VAL A 383 -32.30 0.53 5.82
N THR A 384 -32.38 -0.68 5.28
CA THR A 384 -31.83 -1.88 5.94
C THR A 384 -30.31 -1.77 6.09
N ARG A 385 -29.60 -1.33 5.04
CA ARG A 385 -28.15 -1.10 5.08
C ARG A 385 -27.77 -0.04 6.11
N ALA A 386 -28.48 1.09 6.15
CA ALA A 386 -28.21 2.17 7.10
C ALA A 386 -28.39 1.72 8.55
N VAL A 387 -29.44 0.95 8.86
CA VAL A 387 -29.67 0.41 10.22
C VAL A 387 -28.59 -0.58 10.63
N ILE A 388 -28.17 -1.48 9.72
CA ILE A 388 -27.07 -2.42 9.99
C ILE A 388 -25.76 -1.63 10.22
N ALA A 389 -25.48 -0.63 9.39
CA ALA A 389 -24.29 0.20 9.52
C ALA A 389 -24.27 0.95 10.87
N ASP A 390 -25.37 1.57 11.28
CA ASP A 390 -25.44 2.23 12.60
C ASP A 390 -25.23 1.23 13.76
N ASN A 391 -25.85 0.05 13.71
CA ASN A 391 -25.64 -0.98 14.74
C ASN A 391 -24.15 -1.37 14.86
N LEU A 392 -23.47 -1.61 13.74
CA LEU A 392 -22.03 -1.92 13.73
C LEU A 392 -21.20 -0.77 14.30
N ILE A 393 -21.54 0.49 13.98
CA ILE A 393 -20.88 1.68 14.54
C ILE A 393 -21.08 1.74 16.07
N GLN A 394 -22.27 1.44 16.59
CA GLN A 394 -22.53 1.44 18.03
C GLN A 394 -21.79 0.31 18.76
N GLU A 395 -21.77 -0.89 18.17
CA GLU A 395 -20.98 -2.02 18.69
C GLU A 395 -19.50 -1.68 18.75
N ARG A 396 -18.98 -1.08 17.68
CA ARG A 396 -17.59 -0.65 17.62
C ARG A 396 -17.25 0.38 18.70
N ARG A 397 -18.09 1.40 18.88
CA ARG A 397 -17.95 2.38 19.98
C ARG A 397 -17.96 1.72 21.35
N THR A 398 -18.73 0.66 21.54
CA THR A 398 -18.80 -0.09 22.79
C THR A 398 -17.47 -0.80 23.08
N VAL A 399 -16.88 -1.45 22.07
CA VAL A 399 -15.56 -2.08 22.18
C VAL A 399 -14.47 -1.05 22.48
N ILE A 400 -14.44 0.08 21.75
CA ILE A 400 -13.47 1.17 21.98
C ILE A 400 -13.56 1.70 23.42
N LYS A 401 -14.77 1.99 23.91
CA LYS A 401 -14.98 2.42 25.30
C LYS A 401 -14.51 1.37 26.30
N ARG A 402 -14.71 0.08 26.02
CA ARG A 402 -14.25 -1.03 26.86
C ARG A 402 -12.72 -1.08 26.90
N LEU A 403 -12.04 -0.96 25.76
CA LEU A 403 -10.57 -0.88 25.68
C LEU A 403 -10.03 0.29 26.53
N SER A 404 -10.58 1.49 26.36
CA SER A 404 -10.17 2.67 27.13
C SER A 404 -10.35 2.50 28.64
N ARG A 405 -11.46 1.90 29.08
CA ARG A 405 -11.70 1.59 30.51
C ARG A 405 -10.69 0.60 31.09
N LEU A 406 -10.08 -0.23 30.25
CA LEU A 406 -9.05 -1.20 30.66
C LEU A 406 -7.64 -0.58 30.65
N GLY A 407 -7.52 0.74 30.48
CA GLY A 407 -6.25 1.46 30.48
C GLY A 407 -5.49 1.34 29.15
N ILE A 408 -6.13 0.82 28.11
CA ILE A 408 -5.57 0.75 26.76
C ILE A 408 -5.80 2.09 26.09
N ASP A 409 -4.75 2.64 25.52
CA ASP A 409 -4.81 3.87 24.75
C ASP A 409 -5.34 3.55 23.35
N VAL A 410 -6.46 4.15 22.92
CA VAL A 410 -7.05 3.85 21.61
C VAL A 410 -6.83 5.03 20.66
N LEU A 411 -6.22 4.74 19.52
CA LEU A 411 -6.06 5.65 18.40
C LEU A 411 -7.02 5.22 17.28
N GLU A 412 -8.04 6.03 17.02
CA GLU A 412 -8.93 5.86 15.87
C GLU A 412 -8.77 7.05 14.92
N ALA A 413 -8.39 6.80 13.67
CA ALA A 413 -8.19 7.83 12.66
C ALA A 413 -8.42 7.28 11.25
N PRO A 414 -8.84 8.13 10.29
CA PRO A 414 -8.97 7.71 8.89
C PRO A 414 -7.60 7.48 8.25
N ALA A 415 -7.55 6.66 7.20
CA ALA A 415 -6.31 6.15 6.61
C ALA A 415 -5.31 7.25 6.22
N HIS A 416 -5.79 8.34 5.60
CA HIS A 416 -4.96 9.46 5.14
C HIS A 416 -4.31 10.27 6.26
N GLN A 417 -4.88 10.24 7.48
CA GLN A 417 -4.36 10.96 8.64
C GLN A 417 -3.71 10.04 9.68
N PHE A 418 -3.84 8.72 9.50
CA PHE A 418 -3.47 7.72 10.49
C PHE A 418 -2.01 7.83 10.93
N SER A 419 -1.09 7.99 9.97
CA SER A 419 0.34 8.12 10.25
C SER A 419 0.68 9.34 11.10
N SER A 420 0.10 10.50 10.78
CA SER A 420 0.27 11.73 11.58
C SER A 420 -0.39 11.63 12.96
N ALA A 421 -1.58 11.02 13.04
CA ALA A 421 -2.29 10.83 14.29
C ALA A 421 -1.51 9.90 15.24
N LEU A 422 -0.90 8.85 14.70
CA LEU A 422 -0.05 7.93 15.46
C LEU A 422 1.21 8.61 15.99
N LEU A 423 1.92 9.37 15.16
CA LEU A 423 3.09 10.14 15.58
C LEU A 423 2.75 11.16 16.68
N ASN A 424 1.66 11.91 16.52
CA ASN A 424 1.18 12.87 17.52
C ASN A 424 0.81 12.17 18.83
N ARG A 425 0.20 10.97 18.74
CA ARG A 425 -0.14 10.18 19.93
C ARG A 425 1.11 9.71 20.66
N TYR A 426 2.12 9.24 19.92
CA TYR A 426 3.42 8.87 20.48
C TYR A 426 4.08 10.05 21.21
N LEU A 427 4.08 11.26 20.64
CA LEU A 427 4.60 12.43 21.35
C LEU A 427 3.82 12.77 22.62
N THR A 428 2.49 12.71 22.56
CA THR A 428 1.64 12.96 23.73
C THR A 428 2.00 11.99 24.85
N ILE A 429 2.25 10.72 24.52
CA ILE A 429 2.66 9.70 25.47
C ILE A 429 4.04 10.01 26.07
N LEU A 430 4.97 10.49 25.25
CA LEU A 430 6.29 10.94 25.74
C LEU A 430 6.17 12.16 26.67
N GLN A 431 5.30 13.14 26.34
CA GLN A 431 5.09 14.34 27.16
C GLN A 431 4.52 14.01 28.54
N GLN A 432 3.71 12.95 28.61
CA GLN A 432 3.09 12.48 29.84
C GLN A 432 3.98 11.53 30.66
N GLU A 433 5.21 11.26 30.21
CA GLU A 433 6.16 10.31 30.84
C GLU A 433 5.52 8.94 31.14
N ARG A 434 4.66 8.47 30.23
CA ARG A 434 3.87 7.24 30.45
C ARG A 434 4.63 5.95 30.16
N ILE A 435 5.80 6.01 29.53
CA ILE A 435 6.61 4.84 29.10
C ILE A 435 7.78 4.61 30.04
#